data_AF-A0A453MTQ9-F1
#
_entry.id   AF-A0A453MTQ9-F1
#
_cell.length_a   1.000
_cell.length_b   1.000
_cell.length_c   1.000
_cell.angle_alpha   90.00
_cell.angle_beta   90.00
_cell.angle_gamma   90.00
#
_symmetry.space_group_name_H-M   'P 1'
#
loop_
_entity.id
_entity.type
_entity.pdbx_description
1 polymer ?
#
loop_
_entity_poly.entity_id
_entity_poly.type
_entity_poly.pdbx_seq_one_letter_code
_entity_poly.pdbx_strand_id
1 'polypeptide(L)'
;MAAAGGSSSKRTWVVDVEKKLKEADKSAEVSRWERHCIYRVPPCMTNIKSKAYQPQVVSLGPFHHGDRDLRPMEEHKHRALRQLLLRANRPLDNFVAAVEEVVEELEGAYMDLDTEWRADGGGRERFLAMMIFDGCFLLEVMRCTAADGKQVGDYAHNDPIFSPHGILYMVPYIRRDVLMLENQLPLLLLQKLVEVESGKPSREGGKGGASRPSRRRCNSPPRLMRRWC
;
A
#
# COMPACT_ATOMS: atom_id res chain seq x y z
N MET A 1 -63.90 -2.07 36.41
CA MET A 1 -63.36 -1.55 35.14
C MET A 1 -61.93 -2.00 35.00
N ALA A 2 -61.65 -2.94 34.09
CA ALA A 2 -60.33 -3.55 33.93
C ALA A 2 -59.40 -2.63 33.12
N ALA A 3 -58.23 -2.35 33.67
CA ALA A 3 -57.17 -1.62 33.00
C ALA A 3 -56.55 -2.51 31.90
N ALA A 4 -56.72 -2.11 30.64
CA ALA A 4 -56.03 -2.73 29.51
C ALA A 4 -54.57 -2.27 29.50
N GLY A 5 -53.71 -2.99 30.20
CA GLY A 5 -52.26 -2.88 30.09
C GLY A 5 -51.79 -3.45 28.75
N GLY A 6 -51.85 -2.64 27.70
CA GLY A 6 -51.25 -2.95 26.41
C GLY A 6 -49.72 -2.90 26.52
N SER A 7 -49.10 -4.05 26.84
CA SER A 7 -47.66 -4.25 26.69
C SER A 7 -47.29 -4.09 25.22
N SER A 8 -46.79 -2.90 24.86
CA SER A 8 -46.23 -2.62 23.54
C SER A 8 -44.93 -3.42 23.41
N SER A 9 -45.03 -4.64 22.88
CA SER A 9 -43.89 -5.50 22.60
C SER A 9 -42.94 -4.75 21.65
N LYS A 10 -41.73 -4.46 22.14
CA LYS A 10 -40.72 -3.70 21.40
C LYS A 10 -40.37 -4.49 20.12
N ARG A 11 -40.50 -3.85 18.96
CA ARG A 11 -40.25 -4.50 17.66
C ARG A 11 -38.83 -5.08 17.63
N THR A 12 -38.66 -6.30 17.15
CA THR A 12 -37.37 -7.01 17.12
C THR A 12 -36.25 -6.18 16.48
N TRP A 13 -36.53 -5.49 15.37
CA TRP A 13 -35.53 -4.61 14.72
C TRP A 13 -35.07 -3.45 15.61
N VAL A 14 -35.92 -2.94 16.52
CA VAL A 14 -35.55 -1.88 17.46
C VAL A 14 -34.58 -2.42 18.49
N VAL A 15 -34.81 -3.63 18.99
CA VAL A 15 -33.90 -4.31 19.93
C VAL A 15 -32.54 -4.58 19.27
N ASP A 16 -32.55 -5.02 18.01
CA ASP A 16 -31.32 -5.27 17.25
C ASP A 16 -30.51 -4.00 16.99
N VAL A 17 -31.19 -2.90 16.64
CA VAL A 17 -30.55 -1.59 16.44
C VAL A 17 -30.01 -1.02 17.75
N GLU A 18 -30.78 -1.09 18.84
CA GLU A 18 -30.32 -0.63 20.16
C GLU A 18 -29.14 -1.45 20.69
N LYS A 19 -29.11 -2.75 20.40
CA LYS A 19 -27.97 -3.62 20.71
C LYS A 19 -26.73 -3.18 19.92
N LYS A 20 -26.86 -2.99 18.60
CA LYS A 20 -25.75 -2.50 17.75
C LYS A 20 -25.24 -1.13 18.18
N LEU A 21 -26.13 -0.21 18.58
CA LEU A 21 -25.75 1.12 19.06
C LEU A 21 -25.00 1.07 20.40
N LYS A 22 -25.29 0.08 21.26
CA LYS A 22 -24.56 -0.14 22.52
C LYS A 22 -23.22 -0.85 22.32
N GLU A 23 -23.14 -1.72 21.31
CA GLU A 23 -21.92 -2.46 20.93
C GLU A 23 -20.97 -1.63 20.05
N ALA A 24 -21.44 -0.51 19.49
CA ALA A 24 -20.64 0.42 18.71
C ALA A 24 -19.60 1.13 19.58
N ASP A 25 -18.41 0.55 19.67
CA ASP A 25 -17.25 1.19 20.28
C ASP A 25 -16.62 2.18 19.29
N LYS A 26 -16.88 3.46 19.51
CA LYS A 26 -16.30 4.57 18.74
C LYS A 26 -14.77 4.53 18.74
N SER A 27 -14.13 4.02 19.79
CA SER A 27 -12.67 3.90 19.86
C SER A 27 -12.15 2.84 18.88
N ALA A 28 -12.82 1.69 18.81
CA ALA A 28 -12.51 0.64 17.84
C ALA A 28 -12.80 1.08 16.39
N GLU A 29 -13.88 1.85 16.16
CA GLU A 29 -14.18 2.41 14.84
C GLU A 29 -13.12 3.42 14.36
N VAL A 30 -12.70 4.35 15.24
CA VAL A 30 -11.63 5.31 14.94
C VAL A 30 -10.31 4.58 14.66
N SER A 31 -9.94 3.63 15.52
CA SER A 31 -8.71 2.83 15.34
C SER A 31 -8.74 2.05 14.02
N ARG A 32 -9.91 1.55 13.62
CA ARG A 32 -10.09 0.89 12.32
C ARG A 32 -9.89 1.88 11.18
N TRP A 33 -10.48 3.08 11.23
CA TRP A 33 -10.34 4.08 10.17
C TRP A 33 -8.93 4.67 10.06
N GLU A 34 -8.20 4.76 11.17
CA GLU A 34 -6.79 5.20 11.17
C GLU A 34 -5.85 4.20 10.47
N ARG A 35 -6.22 2.91 10.43
CA ARG A 35 -5.42 1.88 9.74
C ARG A 35 -5.59 1.91 8.22
N HIS A 36 -6.78 2.23 7.72
CA HIS A 36 -7.08 2.21 6.29
C HIS A 36 -6.62 3.50 5.61
N CYS A 37 -5.74 3.38 4.62
CA CYS A 37 -5.25 4.51 3.83
C CYS A 37 -5.35 4.29 2.31
N ILE A 38 -5.79 3.10 1.87
CA ILE A 38 -5.99 2.74 0.47
C ILE A 38 -7.43 2.27 0.30
N TYR A 39 -8.15 2.89 -0.64
CA TYR A 39 -9.59 2.77 -0.77
C TYR A 39 -9.98 2.23 -2.14
N ARG A 40 -10.97 1.34 -2.19
CA ARG A 40 -11.65 1.02 -3.44
C ARG A 40 -12.59 2.14 -3.83
N VAL A 41 -12.63 2.44 -5.13
CA VAL A 41 -13.53 3.45 -5.67
C VAL A 41 -14.94 2.87 -5.72
N PRO A 42 -15.94 3.57 -5.16
CA PRO A 42 -17.32 3.08 -5.18
C PRO A 42 -17.83 2.81 -6.62
N PRO A 43 -18.64 1.76 -6.84
CA PRO A 43 -19.15 1.42 -8.16
C PRO A 43 -19.91 2.55 -8.87
N CYS A 44 -20.53 3.45 -8.11
CA CYS A 44 -21.23 4.61 -8.67
C CYS A 44 -20.30 5.59 -9.41
N MET A 45 -19.01 5.63 -9.08
CA MET A 45 -18.01 6.46 -9.74
C MET A 45 -17.33 5.74 -10.91
N THR A 46 -17.04 4.44 -10.75
CA THR A 46 -16.41 3.64 -11.80
C THR A 46 -17.35 3.43 -13.01
N ASN A 47 -18.66 3.35 -12.78
CA ASN A 47 -19.65 3.24 -13.86
C ASN A 47 -19.73 4.49 -14.76
N ILE A 48 -19.31 5.66 -14.27
CA ILE A 48 -19.34 6.91 -15.04
C ILE A 48 -18.04 7.08 -15.85
N LYS A 49 -16.88 6.73 -15.29
CA LYS A 49 -15.58 6.78 -15.96
C LYS A 49 -14.60 5.71 -15.45
N SER A 50 -14.77 4.45 -15.85
CA SER A 50 -13.92 3.35 -15.34
C SER A 50 -12.43 3.57 -15.63
N LYS A 51 -12.10 4.10 -16.82
CA LYS A 51 -10.72 4.42 -17.25
C LYS A 51 -10.03 5.51 -16.44
N ALA A 52 -10.75 6.24 -15.58
CA ALA A 52 -10.17 7.24 -14.70
C ALA A 52 -9.61 6.65 -13.40
N TYR A 53 -10.03 5.43 -13.05
CA TYR A 53 -9.71 4.80 -11.77
C TYR A 53 -8.95 3.48 -11.92
N GLN A 54 -8.95 2.89 -13.12
CA GLN A 54 -8.23 1.65 -13.43
C GLN A 54 -6.85 1.93 -14.04
N PRO A 55 -5.78 1.27 -13.55
CA PRO A 55 -4.45 1.36 -14.14
C PRO A 55 -4.43 0.82 -15.56
N GLN A 56 -3.53 1.37 -16.39
CA GLN A 56 -3.45 1.07 -17.82
C GLN A 56 -2.16 0.36 -18.24
N VAL A 57 -1.11 0.50 -17.45
CA VAL A 57 0.27 0.08 -17.75
C VAL A 57 0.83 -0.80 -16.63
N VAL A 58 0.58 -0.46 -15.36
CA VAL A 58 1.09 -1.22 -14.21
C VAL A 58 0.06 -1.34 -13.10
N SER A 59 -0.17 -2.58 -12.65
CA SER A 59 -0.85 -2.84 -11.37
C SER A 59 0.16 -2.76 -10.23
N LEU A 60 -0.23 -2.16 -9.11
CA LEU A 60 0.49 -2.11 -7.85
C LEU A 60 -0.48 -2.43 -6.73
N GLY A 61 -0.12 -3.42 -5.92
CA GLY A 61 -0.94 -3.92 -4.84
C GLY A 61 -2.09 -4.82 -5.31
N PRO A 62 -2.96 -5.21 -4.36
CA PRO A 62 -3.89 -6.32 -4.51
C PRO A 62 -5.10 -6.02 -5.40
N PHE A 63 -5.51 -4.77 -5.58
CA PHE A 63 -6.80 -4.45 -6.20
C PHE A 63 -6.85 -4.71 -7.71
N HIS A 64 -5.72 -4.60 -8.41
CA HIS A 64 -5.61 -4.87 -9.86
C HIS A 64 -4.63 -6.02 -10.17
N HIS A 65 -4.24 -6.78 -9.14
CA HIS A 65 -3.24 -7.82 -9.32
C HIS A 65 -3.77 -8.94 -10.22
N GLY A 66 -2.95 -9.37 -11.19
CA GLY A 66 -3.29 -10.46 -12.11
C GLY A 66 -4.14 -10.05 -13.33
N ASP A 67 -4.54 -8.78 -13.43
CA ASP A 67 -5.25 -8.21 -14.58
C ASP A 67 -4.48 -8.50 -15.88
N ARG A 68 -5.17 -9.16 -16.82
CA ARG A 68 -4.55 -9.73 -18.02
C ARG A 68 -3.74 -8.72 -18.81
N ASP A 69 -4.26 -7.50 -18.92
CA ASP A 69 -3.67 -6.45 -19.75
C ASP A 69 -2.47 -5.76 -19.05
N LEU A 70 -2.28 -5.99 -17.75
CA LEU A 70 -1.19 -5.42 -16.94
C LEU A 70 -0.04 -6.43 -16.68
N ARG A 71 -0.27 -7.72 -16.94
CA ARG A 71 0.71 -8.81 -16.78
C ARG A 71 2.07 -8.58 -17.44
N PRO A 72 2.18 -7.94 -18.63
CA PRO A 72 3.49 -7.70 -19.23
C PRO A 72 4.45 -6.92 -18.33
N MET A 73 3.93 -6.10 -17.41
CA MET A 73 4.75 -5.32 -16.50
C MET A 73 5.38 -6.16 -15.37
N GLU A 74 4.83 -7.35 -15.06
CA GLU A 74 5.36 -8.20 -13.99
C GLU A 74 6.83 -8.57 -14.23
N GLU A 75 7.21 -8.85 -15.49
CA GLU A 75 8.61 -9.15 -15.82
C GLU A 75 9.55 -7.98 -15.45
N HIS A 76 9.09 -6.74 -15.63
CA HIS A 76 9.85 -5.53 -15.31
C HIS A 76 9.99 -5.35 -13.78
N LYS A 77 9.00 -5.79 -13.00
CA LYS A 77 9.10 -5.82 -11.53
C LYS A 77 10.11 -6.85 -11.05
N HIS A 78 10.15 -8.04 -11.66
CA HIS A 78 11.19 -9.03 -11.38
C HIS A 78 12.59 -8.50 -11.66
N ARG A 79 12.77 -7.79 -12.79
CA ARG A 79 14.06 -7.15 -13.12
C ARG A 79 14.42 -6.05 -12.12
N ALA A 80 13.47 -5.22 -11.70
CA ALA A 80 13.68 -4.19 -10.69
C ALA A 80 14.11 -4.78 -9.34
N LEU A 81 13.44 -5.84 -8.87
CA LEU A 81 13.85 -6.56 -7.67
C LEU A 81 15.29 -7.07 -7.78
N ARG A 82 15.63 -7.74 -8.90
CA ARG A 82 16.98 -8.25 -9.13
C ARG A 82 18.04 -7.14 -9.04
N GLN A 83 17.80 -6.01 -9.69
CA GLN A 83 18.73 -4.88 -9.67
C GLN A 83 18.87 -4.26 -8.28
N LEU A 84 17.77 -4.15 -7.54
CA LEU A 84 17.78 -3.67 -6.17
C LEU A 84 18.57 -4.60 -5.25
N LEU A 85 18.37 -5.93 -5.34
CA LEU A 85 19.12 -6.91 -4.55
C LEU A 85 20.62 -6.88 -4.85
N LEU A 86 20.99 -6.78 -6.13
CA LEU A 86 22.39 -6.65 -6.54
C LEU A 86 23.04 -5.40 -5.93
N ARG A 87 22.34 -4.26 -5.97
CA ARG A 87 22.83 -3.00 -5.40
C ARG A 87 22.89 -3.02 -3.88
N ALA A 88 21.88 -3.62 -3.22
CA ALA A 88 21.84 -3.77 -1.77
C ALA A 88 22.91 -4.72 -1.24
N ASN A 89 23.36 -5.66 -2.08
CA ASN A 89 24.23 -6.78 -1.72
C ASN A 89 23.67 -7.55 -0.50
N ARG A 90 22.36 -7.88 -0.56
CA ARG A 90 21.62 -8.56 0.51
C ARG A 90 20.73 -9.66 -0.08
N PRO A 91 20.54 -10.78 0.65
CA PRO A 91 19.63 -11.83 0.23
C PRO A 91 18.17 -11.35 0.24
N LEU A 92 17.35 -11.94 -0.62
CA LEU A 92 15.89 -11.68 -0.67
C LEU A 92 15.22 -11.94 0.68
N ASP A 93 15.67 -12.95 1.43
CA ASP A 93 15.12 -13.32 2.74
C ASP A 93 15.11 -12.14 3.73
N ASN A 94 16.09 -11.23 3.65
CA ASN A 94 16.10 -10.04 4.50
C ASN A 94 14.95 -9.08 4.18
N PHE A 95 14.57 -8.97 2.90
CA PHE A 95 13.44 -8.16 2.46
C PHE A 95 12.12 -8.82 2.83
N VAL A 96 12.03 -10.15 2.65
CA VAL A 96 10.86 -10.94 3.06
C VAL A 96 10.61 -10.75 4.55
N ALA A 97 11.61 -11.01 5.40
CA ALA A 97 11.49 -10.87 6.85
C ALA A 97 11.05 -9.46 7.27
N ALA A 98 11.62 -8.41 6.68
CA ALA A 98 11.30 -7.03 7.05
C ALA A 98 9.90 -6.57 6.61
N VAL A 99 9.38 -7.10 5.50
CA VAL A 99 8.01 -6.82 5.05
C VAL A 99 7.02 -7.67 5.85
N GLU A 100 7.39 -8.91 6.18
CA GLU A 100 6.61 -9.80 7.03
C GLU A 100 6.38 -9.22 8.43
N GLU A 101 7.38 -8.54 9.01
CA GLU A 101 7.25 -7.82 10.29
C GLU A 101 6.08 -6.84 10.34
N VAL A 102 5.67 -6.25 9.21
CA VAL A 102 4.62 -5.22 9.14
C VAL A 102 3.42 -5.63 8.30
N VAL A 103 3.31 -6.91 7.94
CA VAL A 103 2.31 -7.38 6.98
C VAL A 103 0.88 -7.13 7.47
N GLU A 104 0.62 -7.17 8.78
CA GLU A 104 -0.71 -6.88 9.33
C GLU A 104 -1.08 -5.40 9.16
N GLU A 105 -0.13 -4.48 9.31
CA GLU A 105 -0.32 -3.06 9.00
C GLU A 105 -0.51 -2.84 7.51
N LEU A 106 0.23 -3.56 6.65
CA LEU A 106 0.06 -3.48 5.20
C LEU A 106 -1.31 -4.01 4.76
N GLU A 107 -1.75 -5.15 5.29
CA GLU A 107 -3.09 -5.69 5.04
C GLU A 107 -4.20 -4.78 5.57
N GLY A 108 -3.96 -4.13 6.73
CA GLY A 108 -4.86 -3.17 7.35
C GLY A 108 -4.93 -1.83 6.62
N ALA A 109 -3.95 -1.52 5.76
CA ALA A 109 -3.93 -0.31 4.96
C ALA A 109 -5.01 -0.31 3.86
N TYR A 110 -5.41 -1.50 3.38
CA TYR A 110 -6.38 -1.66 2.30
C TYR A 110 -7.80 -1.84 2.84
N MET A 111 -8.70 -0.92 2.46
CA MET A 111 -10.13 -1.06 2.75
C MET A 111 -10.72 -2.19 1.92
N ASP A 112 -11.40 -3.11 2.60
CA ASP A 112 -12.03 -4.28 1.99
C ASP A 112 -11.04 -5.17 1.20
N LEU A 113 -9.85 -5.39 1.76
CA LEU A 113 -8.89 -6.35 1.22
C LEU A 113 -9.53 -7.74 1.13
N ASP A 114 -9.40 -8.37 -0.04
CA ASP A 114 -10.00 -9.68 -0.29
C ASP A 114 -9.41 -10.75 0.66
N THR A 115 -10.28 -11.60 1.18
CA THR A 115 -9.93 -12.70 2.08
C THR A 115 -8.94 -13.68 1.47
N GLU A 116 -8.85 -13.78 0.14
CA GLU A 116 -7.86 -14.62 -0.54
C GLU A 116 -6.40 -14.25 -0.22
N TRP A 117 -6.15 -12.97 0.10
CA TRP A 117 -4.82 -12.46 0.48
C TRP A 117 -4.47 -12.79 1.93
N ARG A 118 -5.48 -13.08 2.76
CA ARG A 118 -5.32 -13.43 4.18
C ARG A 118 -5.46 -14.93 4.45
N ALA A 119 -5.80 -15.72 3.43
CA ALA A 119 -6.08 -17.14 3.60
C ALA A 119 -4.81 -17.94 3.94
N ASP A 120 -4.95 -18.90 4.85
CA ASP A 120 -3.89 -19.82 5.29
C ASP A 120 -3.35 -20.72 4.16
N GLY A 121 -4.04 -20.79 3.02
CA GLY A 121 -3.63 -21.52 1.82
C GLY A 121 -2.56 -20.82 0.98
N GLY A 122 -1.64 -20.09 1.60
CA GLY A 122 -0.58 -19.33 0.90
C GLY A 122 -1.04 -17.96 0.37
N GLY A 123 -2.19 -17.46 0.81
CA GLY A 123 -2.67 -16.11 0.49
C GLY A 123 -1.69 -15.04 0.95
N ARG A 124 -1.28 -15.13 2.22
CA ARG A 124 -0.35 -14.17 2.85
C ARG A 124 1.02 -14.19 2.18
N GLU A 125 1.51 -15.36 1.79
CA GLU A 125 2.77 -15.50 1.04
C GLU A 125 2.70 -14.81 -0.33
N ARG A 126 1.59 -14.99 -1.07
CA ARG A 126 1.38 -14.29 -2.33
C ARG A 126 1.28 -12.77 -2.13
N PHE A 127 0.63 -12.34 -1.05
CA PHE A 127 0.55 -10.92 -0.70
C PHE A 127 1.94 -10.33 -0.42
N LEU A 128 2.76 -11.01 0.39
CA LEU A 128 4.14 -10.61 0.68
C LEU A 128 4.98 -10.51 -0.59
N ALA A 129 4.95 -11.55 -1.43
CA ALA A 129 5.66 -11.55 -2.70
C ALA A 129 5.26 -10.35 -3.56
N MET A 130 3.94 -10.14 -3.75
CA MET A 130 3.41 -8.99 -4.50
C MET A 130 3.90 -7.65 -3.92
N MET A 131 3.81 -7.44 -2.60
CA MET A 131 4.28 -6.21 -1.96
C MET A 131 5.77 -5.96 -2.23
N ILE A 132 6.60 -7.01 -2.17
CA ILE A 132 8.04 -6.88 -2.41
C ILE A 132 8.32 -6.54 -3.88
N PHE A 133 7.72 -7.26 -4.84
CA PHE A 133 7.90 -6.98 -6.27
C PHE A 133 7.44 -5.57 -6.63
N ASP A 134 6.24 -5.19 -6.21
CA ASP A 134 5.63 -3.90 -6.52
C ASP A 134 6.39 -2.76 -5.83
N GLY A 135 6.78 -2.95 -4.57
CA GLY A 135 7.53 -1.96 -3.81
C GLY A 135 8.94 -1.73 -4.36
N CYS A 136 9.66 -2.80 -4.70
CA CYS A 136 10.99 -2.68 -5.33
C CYS A 136 10.90 -2.00 -6.70
N PHE A 137 9.90 -2.36 -7.52
CA PHE A 137 9.64 -1.68 -8.78
C PHE A 137 9.38 -0.19 -8.60
N LEU A 138 8.47 0.17 -7.68
CA LEU A 138 8.15 1.57 -7.42
C LEU A 138 9.37 2.35 -6.94
N LEU A 139 10.20 1.78 -6.07
CA LEU A 139 11.45 2.42 -5.62
C LEU A 139 12.40 2.69 -6.79
N GLU A 140 12.55 1.77 -7.74
CA GLU A 140 13.38 1.98 -8.95
C GLU A 140 12.82 3.11 -9.82
N VAL A 141 11.50 3.12 -10.07
CA VAL A 141 10.85 4.20 -10.83
C VAL A 141 11.03 5.56 -10.13
N MET A 142 10.87 5.60 -8.80
CA MET A 142 11.11 6.82 -8.01
C MET A 142 12.55 7.31 -8.14
N ARG A 143 13.54 6.42 -8.14
CA ARG A 143 14.95 6.78 -8.34
C ARG A 143 15.18 7.40 -9.72
N CYS A 144 14.62 6.83 -10.79
CA CYS A 144 14.71 7.40 -12.15
C CYS A 144 14.14 8.81 -12.24
N THR A 145 12.99 9.06 -11.60
CA THR A 145 12.41 10.41 -11.58
C THR A 145 13.23 11.40 -10.77
N ALA A 146 13.82 10.97 -9.65
CA ALA A 146 14.65 11.82 -8.81
C ALA A 146 15.98 12.20 -9.49
N ALA A 147 16.45 11.38 -10.44
CA ALA A 147 17.65 11.62 -11.23
C ALA A 147 17.39 12.49 -12.48
N ASP A 148 16.26 13.20 -12.55
CA ASP A 148 15.83 14.05 -13.66
C ASP A 148 15.86 13.32 -15.02
N GLY A 149 15.42 12.07 -15.03
CA GLY A 149 15.33 11.26 -16.25
C GLY A 149 16.62 10.52 -16.63
N LYS A 150 17.70 10.65 -15.84
CA LYS A 150 18.93 9.88 -16.05
C LYS A 150 18.72 8.43 -15.60
N GLN A 151 19.37 7.52 -16.31
CA GLN A 151 19.40 6.10 -15.92
C GLN A 151 20.00 5.98 -14.51
N VAL A 152 19.35 5.19 -13.67
CA VAL A 152 19.82 4.85 -12.33
C VAL A 152 20.07 3.34 -12.29
N GLY A 153 21.27 2.94 -11.86
CA GLY A 153 21.68 1.54 -11.85
C GLY A 153 22.17 1.03 -13.20
N ASP A 154 22.56 -0.25 -13.24
CA ASP A 154 23.26 -0.86 -14.37
C ASP A 154 22.29 -1.56 -15.35
N TYR A 155 21.19 -0.89 -15.68
CA TYR A 155 20.24 -1.40 -16.67
C TYR A 155 20.82 -1.34 -18.09
N ALA A 156 20.46 -2.31 -18.92
CA ALA A 156 20.86 -2.32 -20.33
C ALA A 156 20.36 -1.05 -21.06
N HIS A 157 21.13 -0.57 -22.03
CA HIS A 157 20.79 0.63 -22.80
C HIS A 157 19.43 0.51 -23.53
N ASN A 158 19.03 -0.71 -23.86
CA ASN A 158 17.78 -1.05 -24.54
C ASN A 158 16.69 -1.57 -23.58
N ASP A 159 16.85 -1.42 -22.26
CA ASP A 159 15.77 -1.80 -21.33
C ASP A 159 14.50 -0.96 -21.61
N PRO A 160 13.32 -1.58 -21.73
CA PRO A 160 12.10 -0.87 -22.12
C PRO A 160 11.60 0.14 -21.09
N ILE A 161 11.99 0.04 -19.82
CA ILE A 161 11.49 0.87 -18.72
C ILE A 161 12.58 1.78 -18.15
N PHE A 162 13.75 1.23 -17.84
CA PHE A 162 14.81 1.89 -17.07
C PHE A 162 15.99 2.39 -17.93
N SER A 163 15.93 2.21 -19.26
CA SER A 163 16.84 2.93 -20.16
C SER A 163 16.47 4.42 -20.25
N PRO A 164 17.36 5.30 -20.74
CA PRO A 164 16.99 6.70 -21.01
C PRO A 164 15.75 6.86 -21.90
N HIS A 165 15.55 5.95 -22.87
CA HIS A 165 14.36 5.94 -23.71
C HIS A 165 13.12 5.51 -22.92
N GLY A 166 13.19 4.41 -22.17
CA GLY A 166 12.10 3.94 -21.32
C GLY A 166 11.69 4.98 -20.28
N ILE A 167 12.66 5.66 -19.67
CA ILE A 167 12.40 6.71 -18.69
C ILE A 167 11.68 7.91 -19.33
N LEU A 168 12.01 8.25 -20.58
CA LEU A 168 11.34 9.35 -21.28
C LEU A 168 9.90 9.00 -21.68
N TYR A 169 9.66 7.78 -22.18
CA TYR A 169 8.39 7.42 -22.80
C TYR A 169 7.46 6.58 -21.92
N MET A 170 7.96 5.68 -21.09
CA MET A 170 7.15 4.77 -20.27
C MET A 170 6.86 5.32 -18.88
N VAL A 171 7.85 5.93 -18.22
CA VAL A 171 7.70 6.43 -16.84
C VAL A 171 6.55 7.43 -16.67
N PRO A 172 6.23 8.35 -17.62
CA PRO A 172 5.06 9.21 -17.47
C PRO A 172 3.74 8.45 -17.32
N TYR A 173 3.56 7.33 -18.04
CA TYR A 173 2.35 6.50 -17.92
C TYR A 173 2.35 5.68 -16.63
N ILE A 174 3.51 5.14 -16.24
CA ILE A 174 3.67 4.47 -14.94
C ILE A 174 3.33 5.43 -13.80
N ARG A 175 3.81 6.69 -13.84
CA ARG A 175 3.49 7.71 -12.84
C ARG A 175 2.00 8.00 -12.75
N ARG A 176 1.30 8.03 -13.88
CA ARG A 176 -0.15 8.22 -13.92
C ARG A 176 -0.86 7.10 -13.17
N ASP A 177 -0.47 5.85 -13.41
CA ASP A 177 -1.04 4.69 -12.73
C ASP A 177 -0.71 4.68 -11.24
N VAL A 178 0.53 5.04 -10.86
CA VAL A 178 0.96 5.16 -9.45
C VAL A 178 0.18 6.24 -8.70
N LEU A 179 -0.51 7.16 -9.37
CA LEU A 179 -1.34 8.19 -8.73
C LEU A 179 -2.82 7.81 -8.63
N MET A 180 -3.22 6.64 -9.16
CA MET A 180 -4.61 6.19 -9.11
C MET A 180 -4.95 5.61 -7.73
N LEU A 181 -6.14 5.92 -7.22
CA LEU A 181 -6.57 5.57 -5.85
C LEU A 181 -6.51 4.06 -5.56
N GLU A 182 -6.88 3.22 -6.54
CA GLU A 182 -6.90 1.76 -6.37
C GLU A 182 -5.53 1.11 -6.60
N ASN A 183 -4.54 1.87 -7.09
CA ASN A 183 -3.23 1.38 -7.52
C ASN A 183 -2.10 1.89 -6.63
N GLN A 184 -2.34 1.91 -5.32
CA GLN A 184 -1.42 2.44 -4.31
C GLN A 184 -0.71 1.33 -3.53
N LEU A 185 0.48 1.66 -3.04
CA LEU A 185 1.20 0.90 -2.03
C LEU A 185 1.31 1.70 -0.73
N PRO A 186 1.20 1.05 0.45
CA PRO A 186 1.39 1.76 1.71
C PRO A 186 2.78 2.36 1.81
N LEU A 187 2.89 3.60 2.29
CA LEU A 187 4.18 4.26 2.51
C LEU A 187 5.11 3.45 3.43
N LEU A 188 4.52 2.76 4.42
CA LEU A 188 5.24 1.90 5.37
C LEU A 188 6.06 0.80 4.66
N LEU A 189 5.50 0.19 3.59
CA LEU A 189 6.21 -0.80 2.78
C LEU A 189 7.51 -0.23 2.20
N LEU A 190 7.41 0.95 1.57
CA LEU A 190 8.55 1.59 0.92
C LEU A 190 9.63 2.00 1.93
N GLN A 191 9.22 2.40 3.15
CA GLN A 191 10.16 2.69 4.24
C GLN A 191 10.93 1.43 4.65
N LYS A 192 10.24 0.31 4.90
CA LYS A 192 10.86 -0.96 5.26
C LYS A 192 11.82 -1.47 4.20
N LEU A 193 11.44 -1.43 2.92
CA LEU A 193 12.31 -1.84 1.82
C LEU A 193 13.60 -0.99 1.73
N VAL A 194 13.50 0.33 1.94
CA VAL A 194 14.67 1.23 1.94
C VAL A 194 15.56 1.01 3.17
N GLU A 195 14.98 0.72 4.33
CA GLU A 195 15.72 0.39 5.57
C GLU A 195 16.58 -0.86 5.39
N VAL A 196 15.99 -1.92 4.84
CA VAL A 196 16.71 -3.17 4.54
C VAL A 196 17.78 -2.94 3.49
N GLU A 197 17.45 -2.24 2.39
CA GLU A 197 18.42 -1.91 1.35
C GLU A 197 19.63 -1.17 1.91
N SER A 198 19.39 -0.17 2.77
CA SER A 198 20.43 0.69 3.34
C SER A 198 21.19 0.06 4.50
N GLY A 199 20.71 -1.06 5.06
CA GLY A 199 21.28 -1.68 6.25
C GLY A 199 21.15 -0.86 7.53
N LYS A 200 20.24 0.12 7.57
CA LYS A 200 20.02 0.99 8.73
C LYS A 200 18.70 0.61 9.40
N PRO A 201 18.71 0.19 10.67
CA PRO A 201 17.46 0.02 11.40
C PRO A 201 16.79 1.38 11.63
N SER A 202 15.47 1.42 11.54
CA SER A 202 14.63 2.55 11.91
C SER A 202 14.89 2.93 13.37
N ARG A 203 15.11 4.22 13.63
CA ARG A 203 15.17 4.76 14.99
C ARG A 203 13.75 4.82 15.56
N GLU A 204 13.31 3.74 16.19
CA GLU A 204 12.15 3.77 17.08
C GLU A 204 12.58 3.77 18.56
N GLY A 205 12.16 4.82 19.27
CA GLY A 205 11.58 4.67 20.61
C GLY A 205 12.48 4.32 21.80
N GLY A 206 13.57 5.03 22.04
CA GLY A 206 14.25 5.00 23.35
C GLY A 206 13.43 5.71 24.43
N LYS A 207 12.84 4.93 25.37
CA LYS A 207 12.28 5.44 26.63
C LYS A 207 13.39 5.97 27.55
N GLY A 208 13.17 7.14 28.16
CA GLY A 208 13.75 7.52 29.45
C GLY A 208 14.38 8.91 29.49
N GLY A 209 13.67 9.89 30.06
CA GLY A 209 14.23 11.18 30.46
C GLY A 209 13.26 12.35 30.30
N ALA A 210 12.63 12.77 31.40
CA ALA A 210 11.62 13.82 31.45
C ALA A 210 12.12 15.19 30.93
N SER A 211 11.30 15.87 30.11
CA SER A 211 11.13 17.34 30.05
C SER A 211 10.04 17.76 29.04
N ARG A 212 9.15 18.64 29.50
CA ARG A 212 8.00 19.39 28.91
C ARG A 212 7.74 19.45 27.37
N PRO A 213 6.48 19.67 26.96
CA PRO A 213 6.03 19.49 25.58
C PRO A 213 6.36 20.69 24.68
N SER A 214 6.95 20.42 23.51
CA SER A 214 7.02 21.40 22.42
C SER A 214 6.33 20.84 21.18
N ARG A 215 5.59 21.73 20.53
CA ARG A 215 4.62 21.51 19.46
C ARG A 215 5.26 20.92 18.20
N ARG A 216 4.49 20.06 17.54
CA ARG A 216 4.44 19.75 16.10
C ARG A 216 5.80 19.55 15.43
N ARG A 217 6.09 18.30 15.08
CA ARG A 217 6.94 17.99 13.93
C ARG A 217 6.25 16.91 13.12
N CYS A 218 5.61 17.33 12.03
CA CYS A 218 5.13 16.42 11.00
C CYS A 218 6.29 15.53 10.55
N ASN A 219 6.07 14.23 10.52
CA ASN A 219 6.97 13.26 9.91
C ASN A 219 7.28 13.72 8.48
N SER A 220 8.54 14.06 8.25
CA SER A 220 9.03 14.46 6.95
C SER A 220 9.27 13.21 6.11
N PRO A 221 8.58 13.01 4.97
CA PRO A 221 8.79 11.83 4.14
C PRO A 221 10.22 11.77 3.59
N PRO A 222 10.73 10.58 3.24
CA PRO A 222 12.03 10.40 2.59
C PRO A 222 12.24 11.39 1.44
N ARG A 223 13.49 11.83 1.20
CA ARG A 223 13.80 12.83 0.15
C ARG A 223 13.30 12.40 -1.25
N LEU A 224 13.20 11.09 -1.52
CA LEU A 224 12.58 10.56 -2.74
C LEU A 224 11.07 10.82 -2.81
N MET A 225 10.32 10.64 -1.72
CA MET A 225 8.88 10.90 -1.69
C MET A 225 8.53 12.38 -1.86
N ARG A 226 9.37 13.29 -1.37
CA ARG A 226 9.13 14.75 -1.50
C ARG A 226 9.20 15.28 -2.92
N ARG A 227 9.83 14.56 -3.85
CA ARG A 227 9.85 14.90 -5.28
C ARG A 227 8.71 14.23 -6.07
N TRP A 228 7.98 13.32 -5.43
CA TRP A 228 6.96 12.51 -6.08
C TRP A 228 5.53 13.08 -5.91
N CYS A 229 5.25 13.71 -4.76
CA CYS A 229 4.01 14.47 -4.50
C CYS A 229 4.10 15.91 -4.99
#